data_AF-A0AAX1SE33-F1
#
_entry.id   AF-A0AAX1SE33-F1
#
_cell.length_a   1.000
_cell.length_b   1.000
_cell.length_c   1.000
_cell.angle_alpha   90.00
_cell.angle_beta   90.00
_cell.angle_gamma   90.00
#
_symmetry.space_group_name_H-M   'P 1'
#
loop_
_entity.id
_entity.type
_entity.pdbx_description
1 polymer ?
#
loop_
_entity_poly.entity_id
_entity_poly.type
_entity_poly.pdbx_seq_one_letter_code
_entity_poly.pdbx_strand_id
1 'polypeptide(L)' 'MGNNKLDIINFSKIFDMFGEEAAKDTLKDVNDGKISEKTLEKYLYDDESKEEYAERLKKEYEDFE' A
#
# COMPACT_ATOMS: atom_id res chain seq x y z
N MET A 1 15.48 0.69 14.10
CA MET A 1 14.67 0.82 12.87
C MET A 1 13.67 -0.32 12.88
N GLY A 2 12.42 -0.06 13.25
CA GLY A 2 11.39 -1.09 13.16
C GLY A 2 11.24 -1.47 11.70
N ASN A 3 11.37 -2.75 11.38
CA ASN A 3 11.14 -3.24 10.03
C ASN A 3 9.67 -2.97 9.70
N ASN A 4 9.40 -1.90 8.94
CA ASN A 4 8.07 -1.68 8.39
C ASN A 4 7.77 -2.86 7.50
N LYS A 5 6.76 -3.65 7.89
CA LYS A 5 6.32 -4.85 7.18
C LYS A 5 5.33 -4.55 6.06
N LEU A 6 5.03 -3.27 5.84
CA LEU A 6 4.12 -2.80 4.80
C LEU A 6 4.92 -1.95 3.81
N ASP A 7 4.92 -2.39 2.55
CA ASP A 7 5.48 -1.67 1.41
C ASP A 7 4.83 -0.29 1.25
N ILE A 8 5.64 0.70 0.88
CA ILE A 8 5.16 2.06 0.65
C ILE A 8 4.15 2.13 -0.50
N ILE A 9 4.26 1.24 -1.50
CA ILE A 9 3.31 1.14 -2.61
C ILE A 9 1.94 0.71 -2.11
N ASN A 10 1.90 -0.32 -1.24
CA ASN A 10 0.66 -0.81 -0.63
C ASN A 10 0.04 0.27 0.26
N PHE A 11 0.88 0.96 1.05
CA PHE A 11 0.47 2.07 1.89
C PHE A 11 -0.14 3.20 1.06
N SER A 12 0.50 3.63 -0.04
CA SER A 12 -0.02 4.66 -0.94
C SER A 12 -1.34 4.23 -1.56
N LYS A 13 -1.52 2.96 -1.91
CA LYS A 13 -2.79 2.46 -2.43
C LYS A 13 -3.92 2.52 -1.41
N ILE A 14 -3.64 2.12 -0.17
CA ILE A 14 -4.62 2.22 0.91
C ILE A 14 -4.95 3.68 1.19
N PHE A 15 -3.94 4.54 1.17
CA PHE A 15 -4.12 5.97 1.37
C PHE A 15 -5.02 6.59 0.30
N ASP A 16 -4.83 6.22 -0.97
CA ASP A 16 -5.64 6.70 -2.09
C ASP A 16 -7.08 6.18 -2.03
N MET A 17 -7.27 4.88 -1.74
CA MET A 17 -8.60 4.25 -1.76
C MET A 17 -9.42 4.47 -0.48
N PHE A 18 -8.78 4.46 0.69
CA PHE A 18 -9.43 4.47 2.00
C PHE A 18 -9.07 5.71 2.85
N GLY A 19 -8.10 6.51 2.41
CA GLY A 19 -7.66 7.70 3.14
C GLY A 19 -6.54 7.46 4.15
N GLU A 20 -6.03 8.56 4.72
CA GLU A 20 -4.87 8.56 5.62
C GLU A 20 -5.08 7.72 6.88
N GLU A 21 -6.23 7.85 7.53
CA GLU A 21 -6.52 7.15 8.80
C GLU A 21 -6.48 5.63 8.60
N ALA A 22 -7.12 5.14 7.54
CA ALA A 22 -7.12 3.72 7.21
C ALA A 22 -5.71 3.22 6.87
N ALA A 23 -4.91 4.01 6.15
CA ALA A 23 -3.53 3.64 5.81
C ALA A 23 -2.66 3.52 7.07
N LYS A 24 -2.78 4.46 8.02
CA LYS A 24 -2.06 4.43 9.30
C LYS A 24 -2.49 3.26 10.18
N ASP A 25 -3.79 2.99 10.25
CA ASP A 25 -4.31 1.89 11.07
C ASP A 25 -3.90 0.53 10.48
N THR A 26 -3.98 0.39 9.15
CA THR A 26 -3.52 -0.82 8.43
C THR A 26 -2.03 -1.04 8.62
N LEU A 27 -1.21 0.00 8.49
CA LEU A 27 0.24 -0.07 8.75
C LEU A 27 0.51 -0.58 10.17
N LYS A 28 -0.25 -0.11 11.15
CA LYS A 28 -0.13 -0.56 12.54
C LYS A 28 -0.52 -2.03 12.67
N ASP A 29 -1.64 -2.46 12.11
CA ASP A 29 -2.10 -3.85 12.17
C ASP A 29 -1.13 -4.83 11.47
N VAL A 30 -0.50 -4.43 10.36
CA VAL A 30 0.55 -5.23 9.69
C VAL A 30 1.79 -5.33 10.58
N ASN A 31 2.20 -4.22 11.20
CA ASN A 31 3.35 -4.20 12.09
C ASN A 31 3.12 -5.04 13.36
N ASP A 32 1.94 -4.92 13.98
CA ASP A 32 1.45 -5.75 15.09
C ASP A 32 1.30 -7.23 14.70
N GLY A 33 1.27 -7.54 13.40
CA GLY A 33 1.14 -8.91 12.89
C GLY A 33 -0.28 -9.47 12.96
N LYS A 34 -1.29 -8.61 13.16
CA LYS A 34 -2.71 -8.99 13.06
C LYS A 34 -3.10 -9.35 11.64
N ILE A 35 -2.52 -8.65 10.67
CA ILE A 35 -2.72 -8.91 9.25
C ILE A 35 -1.37 -9.11 8.57
N SER A 36 -1.35 -10.00 7.58
CA SER A 36 -0.16 -10.22 6.74
C SER A 36 -0.25 -9.35 5.50
N GLU A 37 0.86 -8.72 5.12
CA GLU A 37 0.95 -7.94 3.88
C GLU A 37 0.46 -8.74 2.67
N LYS A 38 0.85 -10.01 2.57
CA LYS A 38 0.42 -10.90 1.48
C LYS A 38 -1.10 -11.07 1.36
N THR A 39 -1.83 -10.97 2.48
CA THR A 39 -3.30 -11.00 2.48
C THR A 39 -3.84 -9.66 2.03
N LEU A 40 -3.26 -8.57 2.55
CA LEU A 40 -3.63 -7.21 2.20
C LEU A 40 -3.44 -6.95 0.69
N GLU A 41 -2.31 -7.38 0.12
CA GLU A 41 -2.02 -7.30 -1.31
C GLU A 41 -3.11 -7.95 -2.15
N LYS A 42 -3.66 -9.10 -1.74
CA LYS A 42 -4.76 -9.72 -2.49
C LYS A 42 -6.02 -8.86 -2.54
N TYR A 43 -6.34 -8.16 -1.45
CA TYR A 43 -7.50 -7.28 -1.40
C TYR A 43 -7.24 -5.94 -2.11
N LEU A 44 -6.00 -5.45 -2.07
CA LEU A 44 -5.60 -4.21 -2.74
C LEU A 44 -5.44 -4.38 -4.25
N TYR A 45 -5.06 -5.57 -4.70
CA TYR A 45 -4.74 -5.90 -6.09
C TYR A 45 -5.69 -6.97 -6.65
N ASP A 46 -6.96 -6.94 -6.22
CA ASP A 46 -7.98 -7.87 -6.72
C ASP A 46 -8.36 -7.54 -8.18
N ASP A 47 -8.48 -6.25 -8.50
CA ASP A 47 -8.81 -5.74 -9.85
C ASP A 47 -7.60 -5.48 -10.75
N GLU A 48 -6.42 -5.20 -10.18
CA GLU A 48 -5.20 -4.83 -10.90
C GLU A 48 -3.96 -5.38 -10.21
N SER A 49 -2.85 -5.59 -10.93
CA SER A 49 -1.62 -6.11 -10.31
C SER A 49 -0.82 -5.04 -9.57
N LYS A 50 -0.01 -5.45 -8.58
CA LYS A 50 0.93 -4.54 -7.87
C LYS A 50 1.86 -3.81 -8.81
N GLU A 51 2.32 -4.49 -9.86
CA GLU A 51 3.19 -3.92 -10.88
C GLU A 51 2.50 -2.80 -11.68
N GLU A 52 1.25 -3.00 -12.10
CA GLU A 52 0.48 -1.98 -12.83
C GLU A 52 0.25 -0.72 -11.98
N TYR A 53 -0.12 -0.91 -10.70
CA TYR A 53 -0.30 0.20 -9.78
C TYR A 53 1.02 0.94 -9.53
N ALA A 54 2.13 0.21 -9.39
CA ALA A 54 3.46 0.80 -9.21
C ALA A 54 3.92 1.59 -10.45
N GLU A 55 3.64 1.10 -11.66
CA GLU A 55 3.89 1.83 -12.90
C GLU A 55 3.03 3.09 -12.99
N ARG A 56 1.74 3.02 -12.62
CA ARG A 56 0.87 4.21 -12.55
C ARG A 56 1.41 5.25 -11.59
N LEU A 57 1.79 4.84 -10.38
CA LEU A 57 2.40 5.72 -9.38
C LEU A 57 3.68 6.36 -9.93
N LYS A 58 4.59 5.56 -10.50
CA LYS A 58 5.81 6.11 -11.11
C LYS A 58 5.49 7.16 -12.14
N LYS A 59 4.56 6.87 -13.06
CA LYS A 59 4.17 7.79 -14.12
C LYS A 59 3.54 9.07 -13.57
N GLU A 60 2.71 8.97 -12.55
CA GLU A 60 2.07 10.12 -11.91
C GLU A 60 3.08 11.03 -11.19
N TYR A 61 4.10 10.46 -10.57
CA TYR A 61 5.19 11.22 -9.94
C TYR A 61 6.24 11.71 -10.95
N GLU A 62 6.45 11.00 -12.06
CA GLU A 62 7.35 11.40 -13.16
C GLU A 62 6.79 12.60 -13.95
N ASP A 63 5.46 12.74 -14.03
CA ASP A 63 4.79 13.92 -14.63
C ASP A 63 4.85 15.18 -13.74
N PHE A 64 5.30 15.04 -12.48
CA PHE A 64 5.42 16.12 -11.50
C PHE A 64 6.83 16.76 -11.45
N GLU A 65 7.79 16.26 -12.22
CA GLU A 65 9.19 16.74 -12.30
C GLU A 65 9.46 17.55 -13.58
#